data_AF-A0A9E7D7E7-F1
#
_entry.id   AF-A0A9E7D7E7-F1
#
_cell.length_a   1.000
_cell.length_b   1.000
_cell.length_c   1.000
_cell.angle_alpha   90.00
_cell.angle_beta   90.00
_cell.angle_gamma   90.00
#
_symmetry.space_group_name_H-M   'P 1'
#
loop_
_entity.id
_entity.type
_entity.pdbx_description
1 polymer ?
#
loop_
_entity_poly.entity_id
_entity_poly.type
_entity_poly.pdbx_seq_one_letter_code
_entity_poly.pdbx_strand_id
1 'polypeptide(L)'
;MGTDLEGKNLTNATELEKAFNRTRRQVRTLHEEIFYRPLLSATASLSEAEMRLSPQAARERLAAFGYRDPDGAMRQIEALTEGLSRRAAILRQLLPVMIGWMGMGADPDQGLLSFRRLSDAIGTSHWFMGMLRDSRLVAKRLSYICSGSRWTSDRLSETPQAVSWLDDDADLQIRPREVLAGEVASLLRRRLLGMRSENYEQVATEAISTLLAIRSREQLRSAMADTLDGVDPLRGAAALSQVTEVVLDGAIRVAHAVAIAQTQGPQALEKGVDETGHLLAAHAEHAIIAMGRLGGAELSYASDTDVLFVHRPRPGATTTQAQTEADQLARWLISALKTDAMHALVLDADLRPEGRNGALSRSLDAYREYYERWGQVWERQALIRARYVAGSHTVGQLFTELIAPLRYSTKGLNTDELRQVRHLKARMETERLPRGTNPRRHLKLGPGGLSDVEWAVQLLQLRHAHTHPELQTTSTLQALQAANQAQLINQTDTQTLRQAWLAASRLRSANVLATGRTSGYRLELLPNTAIDLRMVARLLYYPAGQDAQVEEDYLRAARHARTVVEKLLFAA
;
A
#
# COMPACT_ATOMS: atom_id res chain seq x y z
N MET A 1 -40.68 -26.62 -4.34
CA MET A 1 -39.21 -26.74 -4.45
C MET A 1 -38.64 -27.77 -3.46
N GLY A 2 -39.40 -28.17 -2.44
CA GLY A 2 -39.04 -29.25 -1.51
C GLY A 2 -39.68 -28.98 -0.14
N THR A 3 -39.29 -29.77 0.84
CA THR A 3 -39.65 -29.60 2.26
C THR A 3 -38.38 -29.27 3.03
N ASP A 4 -38.45 -28.37 4.01
CA ASP A 4 -37.31 -28.15 4.92
C ASP A 4 -37.18 -29.27 5.97
N LEU A 5 -36.13 -29.21 6.79
CA LEU A 5 -35.85 -30.22 7.83
C LEU A 5 -36.91 -30.29 8.94
N GLU A 6 -37.80 -29.30 9.03
CA GLU A 6 -38.92 -29.28 9.98
C GLU A 6 -40.23 -29.74 9.32
N GLY A 7 -40.17 -30.21 8.06
CA GLY A 7 -41.31 -30.71 7.31
C GLY A 7 -42.20 -29.61 6.73
N LYS A 8 -41.72 -28.36 6.65
CA LYS A 8 -42.47 -27.25 6.05
C LYS A 8 -42.29 -27.21 4.53
N ASN A 9 -43.40 -27.15 3.80
CA ASN A 9 -43.39 -27.02 2.35
C ASN A 9 -42.83 -25.67 1.90
N LEU A 10 -41.82 -25.70 1.02
CA LEU A 10 -41.16 -24.53 0.45
C LEU A 10 -41.68 -24.27 -0.97
N THR A 11 -42.38 -23.15 -1.14
CA THR A 11 -43.17 -22.84 -2.34
C THR A 11 -42.43 -21.95 -3.35
N ASN A 12 -41.41 -21.21 -2.90
CA ASN A 12 -40.63 -20.31 -3.76
C ASN A 12 -39.13 -20.25 -3.36
N ALA A 13 -38.30 -19.65 -4.23
CA ALA A 13 -36.86 -19.59 -4.08
C ALA A 13 -36.42 -18.79 -2.83
N THR A 14 -37.14 -17.72 -2.48
CA THR A 14 -36.86 -16.90 -1.30
C THR A 14 -37.08 -17.67 0.01
N GLU A 15 -38.10 -18.53 0.05
CA GLU A 15 -38.36 -19.42 1.19
C GLU A 15 -37.27 -20.48 1.32
N LEU A 16 -36.82 -21.06 0.21
CA LEU A 16 -35.72 -22.03 0.19
C LEU A 16 -34.42 -21.41 0.71
N GLU A 17 -34.09 -20.19 0.29
CA GLU A 17 -32.88 -19.49 0.70
C GLU A 17 -32.91 -19.10 2.19
N LYS A 18 -34.09 -18.72 2.71
CA LYS A 18 -34.30 -18.48 4.15
C LYS A 18 -34.16 -19.76 4.97
N ALA A 19 -34.76 -20.86 4.51
CA ALA A 19 -34.67 -22.16 5.19
C ALA A 19 -33.22 -22.70 5.19
N PHE A 20 -32.55 -22.65 4.05
CA PHE A 20 -31.13 -23.04 3.93
C PHE A 20 -30.24 -22.25 4.88
N ASN A 21 -30.40 -20.92 4.94
CA ASN A 21 -29.62 -20.08 5.84
C ASN A 21 -29.92 -20.35 7.32
N ARG A 22 -31.17 -20.68 7.68
CA ARG A 22 -31.54 -21.07 9.04
C ARG A 22 -30.90 -22.39 9.43
N THR A 23 -31.05 -23.43 8.60
CA THR A 23 -30.42 -24.73 8.80
C THR A 23 -28.90 -24.60 8.89
N ARG A 24 -28.27 -23.80 8.03
CA ARG A 24 -26.82 -23.56 8.08
C ARG A 24 -26.39 -22.91 9.40
N ARG A 25 -27.16 -21.98 9.95
CA ARG A 25 -26.91 -21.39 11.28
C ARG A 25 -27.07 -22.44 12.38
N GLN A 26 -28.12 -23.25 12.33
CA GLN A 26 -28.44 -24.25 13.35
C GLN A 26 -27.42 -25.39 13.37
N VAL A 27 -27.03 -25.91 12.21
CA VAL A 27 -25.94 -26.89 12.06
C VAL A 27 -24.64 -26.30 12.59
N ARG A 28 -24.35 -25.03 12.31
CA ARG A 28 -23.17 -24.35 12.83
C ARG A 28 -23.22 -24.15 14.35
N THR A 29 -24.37 -23.80 14.94
CA THR A 29 -24.51 -23.67 16.40
C THR A 29 -24.33 -25.03 17.08
N LEU A 30 -24.94 -26.09 16.56
CA LEU A 30 -24.75 -27.46 17.06
C LEU A 30 -23.29 -27.91 16.90
N HIS A 31 -22.65 -27.57 15.77
CA HIS A 31 -21.24 -27.83 15.57
C HIS A 31 -20.38 -27.02 16.58
N GLU A 32 -20.72 -25.75 16.82
CA GLU A 32 -20.11 -24.88 17.83
C GLU A 32 -20.20 -25.48 19.25
N GLU A 33 -21.35 -26.02 19.64
CA GLU A 33 -21.58 -26.61 20.95
C GLU A 33 -20.91 -27.99 21.14
N ILE A 34 -20.96 -28.85 20.12
CA ILE A 34 -20.45 -30.22 20.20
C ILE A 34 -18.92 -30.28 20.04
N PHE A 35 -18.36 -29.45 19.15
CA PHE A 35 -16.94 -29.58 18.76
C PHE A 35 -16.00 -28.64 19.50
N TYR A 36 -16.48 -27.52 20.05
CA TYR A 36 -15.59 -26.46 20.52
C TYR A 36 -15.60 -26.25 22.04
N ARG A 37 -16.74 -26.46 22.72
CA ARG A 37 -16.82 -26.43 24.19
C ARG A 37 -15.85 -27.41 24.88
N PRO A 38 -15.63 -28.64 24.36
CA PRO A 38 -14.68 -29.59 24.95
C PRO A 38 -13.19 -29.28 24.70
N LEU A 39 -12.84 -28.39 23.76
CA LEU A 39 -11.44 -28.02 23.48
C LEU A 39 -10.82 -27.14 24.57
N LEU A 40 -11.64 -26.33 25.25
CA LEU A 40 -11.20 -25.46 26.34
C LEU A 40 -10.99 -26.21 27.65
N SER A 41 -11.81 -27.23 27.93
CA SER A 41 -11.68 -28.03 29.15
C SER A 41 -10.44 -28.92 29.14
N ALA A 42 -9.84 -29.13 27.95
CA ALA A 42 -8.56 -29.80 27.79
C ALA A 42 -7.34 -28.90 28.08
N THR A 43 -7.45 -27.56 27.93
CA THR A 43 -6.34 -26.59 28.08
C THR A 43 -6.44 -25.69 29.30
N ALA A 44 -7.64 -25.46 29.83
CA ALA A 44 -7.87 -24.69 31.05
C ALA A 44 -8.11 -25.65 32.22
N SER A 45 -7.27 -25.57 33.25
CA SER A 45 -7.46 -26.32 34.50
C SER A 45 -8.79 -25.94 35.14
N LEU A 46 -9.77 -26.87 35.19
CA LEU A 46 -10.77 -27.05 36.25
C LEU A 46 -11.60 -28.37 36.10
N SER A 47 -12.21 -28.77 37.23
CA SER A 47 -12.95 -29.98 37.72
C SER A 47 -13.29 -31.23 36.87
N GLU A 48 -13.33 -32.37 37.58
CA GLU A 48 -13.54 -33.76 37.12
C GLU A 48 -14.90 -34.06 36.44
N ALA A 49 -15.87 -33.15 36.43
CA ALA A 49 -17.24 -33.45 35.98
C ALA A 49 -17.53 -33.09 34.51
N GLU A 50 -16.65 -32.34 33.83
CA GLU A 50 -16.81 -31.97 32.42
C GLU A 50 -15.81 -32.78 31.57
N MET A 51 -16.23 -33.96 31.12
CA MET A 51 -15.43 -34.92 30.35
C MET A 51 -14.56 -34.23 29.29
N ARG A 52 -13.26 -34.20 29.62
CA ARG A 52 -12.15 -33.63 28.86
C ARG A 52 -11.98 -34.38 27.55
N LEU A 53 -11.82 -33.65 26.45
CA LEU A 53 -11.03 -34.21 25.35
C LEU A 53 -9.66 -34.57 25.92
N SER A 54 -9.16 -35.75 25.59
CA SER A 54 -7.74 -36.00 25.83
C SER A 54 -6.92 -34.94 25.06
N PRO A 55 -5.73 -34.55 25.54
CA PRO A 55 -4.85 -33.64 24.79
C PRO A 55 -4.62 -34.10 23.34
N GLN A 56 -4.64 -35.42 23.12
CA GLN A 56 -4.58 -36.03 21.79
C GLN A 56 -5.81 -35.70 20.93
N ALA A 57 -7.02 -35.86 21.47
CA ALA A 57 -8.25 -35.52 20.75
C ALA A 57 -8.37 -34.01 20.45
N ALA A 58 -7.80 -33.15 21.30
CA ALA A 58 -7.72 -31.72 21.05
C ALA A 58 -6.81 -31.39 19.85
N ARG A 59 -5.63 -32.05 19.75
CA ARG A 59 -4.72 -31.92 18.61
C ARG A 59 -5.34 -32.39 17.31
N GLU A 60 -6.01 -33.54 17.32
CA GLU A 60 -6.69 -34.09 16.14
C GLU A 60 -7.77 -33.15 15.63
N ARG A 61 -8.51 -32.49 16.53
CA ARG A 61 -9.49 -31.47 16.15
C ARG A 61 -8.84 -30.23 15.56
N LEU A 62 -7.75 -29.72 16.14
CA LEU A 62 -7.02 -28.59 15.57
C LEU A 62 -6.51 -28.91 14.16
N ALA A 63 -5.96 -30.12 13.96
CA ALA A 63 -5.57 -30.59 12.63
C ALA A 63 -6.76 -30.64 11.65
N ALA A 64 -7.92 -31.12 12.10
CA ALA A 64 -9.15 -31.13 11.30
C ALA A 64 -9.65 -29.72 10.93
N PHE A 65 -9.35 -28.70 11.75
CA PHE A 65 -9.62 -27.29 11.45
C PHE A 65 -8.53 -26.60 10.62
N GLY A 66 -7.50 -27.33 10.15
CA GLY A 66 -6.48 -26.80 9.25
C GLY A 66 -5.21 -26.29 9.92
N TYR A 67 -5.07 -26.43 11.25
CA TYR A 67 -3.82 -26.14 11.96
C TYR A 67 -2.76 -27.17 11.61
N ARG A 68 -1.61 -26.70 11.13
CA ARG A 68 -0.48 -27.56 10.71
C ARG A 68 0.48 -27.84 11.87
N ASP A 69 0.47 -27.01 12.90
CA ASP A 69 1.18 -27.23 14.16
C ASP A 69 0.18 -27.25 15.34
N PRO A 70 -0.60 -28.34 15.52
CA PRO A 70 -1.54 -28.46 16.63
C PRO A 70 -0.89 -28.27 18.00
N ASP A 71 0.35 -28.70 18.19
CA ASP A 71 1.08 -28.52 19.45
C ASP A 71 1.40 -27.04 19.70
N GLY A 72 1.85 -26.32 18.68
CA GLY A 72 2.02 -24.87 18.74
C GLY A 72 0.72 -24.14 19.04
N ALA A 73 -0.37 -24.54 18.39
CA ALA A 73 -1.68 -23.96 18.63
C ALA A 73 -2.15 -24.19 20.07
N MET A 74 -1.99 -25.40 20.62
CA MET A 74 -2.30 -25.71 22.02
C MET A 74 -1.53 -24.80 22.98
N ARG A 75 -0.21 -24.61 22.77
CA ARG A 75 0.60 -23.69 23.59
C ARG A 75 0.09 -22.24 23.54
N GLN A 76 -0.42 -21.77 22.39
CA GLN A 76 -1.00 -20.42 22.31
C GLN A 76 -2.35 -20.34 23.02
N ILE A 77 -3.19 -21.37 22.91
CA ILE A 77 -4.50 -21.45 23.60
C ILE A 77 -4.30 -21.44 25.11
N GLU A 78 -3.38 -22.27 25.61
CA GLU A 78 -3.03 -22.33 27.02
C GLU A 78 -2.57 -20.95 27.51
N ALA A 79 -1.61 -20.32 26.84
CA ALA A 79 -1.11 -19.00 27.22
C ALA A 79 -2.19 -17.91 27.22
N LEU A 80 -3.19 -17.99 26.33
CA LEU A 80 -4.30 -17.04 26.27
C LEU A 80 -5.39 -17.29 27.34
N THR A 81 -5.47 -18.51 27.87
CA THR A 81 -6.55 -18.95 28.76
C THR A 81 -6.09 -19.26 30.19
N GLU A 82 -4.79 -19.19 30.46
CA GLU A 82 -4.18 -19.41 31.76
C GLU A 82 -4.56 -18.33 32.78
N GLY A 83 -4.65 -18.73 34.06
CA GLY A 83 -4.90 -17.84 35.19
C GLY A 83 -6.37 -17.49 35.44
N LEU A 84 -6.66 -16.65 36.44
CA LEU A 84 -8.03 -16.33 36.85
C LEU A 84 -8.48 -14.93 36.41
N SER A 85 -7.78 -14.32 35.45
CA SER A 85 -8.11 -12.97 34.99
C SER A 85 -9.45 -12.93 34.24
N ARG A 86 -10.15 -11.79 34.29
CA ARG A 86 -11.37 -11.56 33.50
C ARG A 86 -11.11 -11.76 32.00
N ARG A 87 -9.93 -11.34 31.52
CA ARG A 87 -9.46 -11.56 30.15
C ARG A 87 -9.40 -13.06 29.82
N ALA A 88 -8.76 -13.87 30.65
CA ALA A 88 -8.70 -15.32 30.46
C ALA A 88 -10.09 -15.96 30.47
N ALA A 89 -10.99 -15.53 31.35
CA ALA A 89 -12.37 -16.02 31.38
C ALA A 89 -13.15 -15.70 30.09
N ILE A 90 -13.03 -14.47 29.57
CA ILE A 90 -13.65 -14.07 28.29
C ILE A 90 -13.03 -14.84 27.12
N LEU A 91 -11.70 -14.96 27.08
CA LEU A 91 -11.00 -15.67 26.02
C LEU A 91 -11.36 -17.17 26.00
N ARG A 92 -11.56 -17.81 27.16
CA ARG A 92 -12.12 -19.18 27.19
C ARG A 92 -13.46 -19.23 26.45
N GLN A 93 -14.34 -18.26 26.64
CA GLN A 93 -15.64 -18.28 25.95
C GLN A 93 -15.53 -18.01 24.44
N LEU A 94 -14.62 -17.11 24.01
CA LEU A 94 -14.55 -16.64 22.62
C LEU A 94 -13.61 -17.44 21.72
N LEU A 95 -12.48 -17.89 22.24
CA LEU A 95 -11.46 -18.62 21.48
C LEU A 95 -11.98 -19.82 20.70
N PRO A 96 -12.92 -20.64 21.19
CA PRO A 96 -13.33 -21.84 20.44
C PRO A 96 -13.94 -21.48 19.09
N VAL A 97 -14.80 -20.45 19.07
CA VAL A 97 -15.41 -19.98 17.82
C VAL A 97 -14.37 -19.30 16.93
N MET A 98 -13.47 -18.51 17.53
CA MET A 98 -12.40 -17.82 16.80
C MET A 98 -11.38 -18.78 16.18
N ILE A 99 -11.04 -19.89 16.84
CA ILE A 99 -10.19 -20.97 16.32
C ILE A 99 -10.83 -21.58 15.06
N GLY A 100 -12.14 -21.82 15.10
CA GLY A 100 -12.87 -22.27 13.92
C GLY A 100 -12.81 -21.27 12.76
N TRP A 101 -12.88 -19.97 13.04
CA TRP A 101 -12.76 -18.93 12.01
C TRP A 101 -11.34 -18.78 11.46
N MET A 102 -10.32 -18.83 12.32
CA MET A 102 -8.92 -18.83 11.91
C MET A 102 -8.58 -20.07 11.08
N GLY A 103 -9.16 -21.23 11.43
CA GLY A 103 -9.05 -22.48 10.67
C GLY A 103 -9.51 -22.39 9.21
N MET A 104 -10.46 -21.49 8.92
CA MET A 104 -10.87 -21.21 7.53
C MET A 104 -9.92 -20.27 6.78
N GLY A 105 -8.97 -19.65 7.49
CA GLY A 105 -7.95 -18.77 6.93
C GLY A 105 -6.83 -19.51 6.22
N ALA A 106 -5.86 -18.75 5.68
CA ALA A 106 -4.73 -19.31 4.95
C ALA A 106 -3.69 -19.97 5.88
N ASP A 107 -3.45 -19.32 7.02
CA ASP A 107 -2.45 -19.71 8.01
C ASP A 107 -3.03 -19.62 9.44
N PRO A 108 -3.82 -20.61 9.87
CA PRO A 108 -4.42 -20.62 11.20
C PRO A 108 -3.39 -20.62 12.34
N ASP A 109 -2.25 -21.30 12.14
CA ASP A 109 -1.17 -21.38 13.14
C ASP A 109 -0.57 -19.99 13.41
N GLN A 110 -0.23 -19.27 12.34
CA GLN A 110 0.21 -17.87 12.46
C GLN A 110 -0.91 -16.98 12.98
N GLY A 111 -2.16 -17.20 12.55
CA GLY A 111 -3.28 -16.40 13.02
C GLY A 111 -3.50 -16.44 14.52
N LEU A 112 -3.36 -17.61 15.13
CA LEU A 112 -3.49 -17.73 16.58
C LEU A 112 -2.32 -17.05 17.32
N LEU A 113 -1.10 -17.16 16.79
CA LEU A 113 0.06 -16.44 17.32
C LEU A 113 -0.10 -14.92 17.21
N SER A 114 -0.54 -14.42 16.05
CA SER A 114 -0.80 -13.00 15.81
C SER A 114 -1.90 -12.47 16.72
N PHE A 115 -2.99 -13.22 16.91
CA PHE A 115 -4.04 -12.86 17.85
C PHE A 115 -3.51 -12.77 19.29
N ARG A 116 -2.65 -13.71 19.70
CA ARG A 116 -1.99 -13.63 21.01
C ARG A 116 -1.15 -12.38 21.15
N ARG A 117 -0.27 -12.09 20.19
CA ARG A 117 0.58 -10.89 20.22
C ARG A 117 -0.24 -9.61 20.33
N LEU A 118 -1.31 -9.50 19.55
CA LEU A 118 -2.24 -8.37 19.63
C LEU A 118 -2.91 -8.28 21.01
N SER A 119 -3.41 -9.41 21.52
CA SER A 119 -4.05 -9.46 22.82
C SER A 119 -3.07 -9.08 23.94
N ASP A 120 -1.80 -9.49 23.85
CA ASP A 120 -0.74 -9.14 24.80
C ASP A 120 -0.37 -7.66 24.70
N ALA A 121 -0.25 -7.12 23.49
CA ALA A 121 0.01 -5.69 23.25
C ALA A 121 -1.08 -4.77 23.82
N ILE A 122 -2.35 -5.20 23.77
CA ILE A 122 -3.48 -4.47 24.35
C ILE A 122 -3.52 -4.58 25.89
N GLY A 123 -2.90 -5.62 26.46
CA GLY A 123 -2.78 -5.83 27.89
C GLY A 123 -4.13 -6.11 28.58
N THR A 124 -4.44 -5.31 29.59
CA THR A 124 -5.65 -5.45 30.45
C THR A 124 -6.78 -4.49 30.06
N SER A 125 -6.69 -3.86 28.89
CA SER A 125 -7.67 -2.88 28.42
C SER A 125 -9.08 -3.49 28.32
N HIS A 126 -10.02 -2.94 29.08
CA HIS A 126 -11.38 -3.47 29.20
C HIS A 126 -12.19 -3.39 27.90
N TRP A 127 -11.96 -2.35 27.09
CA TRP A 127 -12.72 -2.11 25.86
C TRP A 127 -12.56 -3.24 24.84
N PHE A 128 -11.34 -3.80 24.69
CA PHE A 128 -11.05 -4.79 23.65
C PHE A 128 -11.74 -6.13 23.92
N MET A 129 -11.63 -6.62 25.14
CA MET A 129 -12.31 -7.86 25.55
C MET A 129 -13.83 -7.69 25.56
N GLY A 130 -14.33 -6.52 25.96
CA GLY A 130 -15.75 -6.19 25.85
C GLY A 130 -16.24 -6.21 24.41
N MET A 131 -15.52 -5.52 23.50
CA MET A 131 -15.83 -5.47 22.08
C MET A 131 -15.82 -6.84 21.40
N LEU A 132 -14.80 -7.67 21.65
CA LEU A 132 -14.77 -9.03 21.09
C LEU A 132 -15.91 -9.91 21.60
N ARG A 133 -16.34 -9.71 22.84
CA ARG A 133 -17.48 -10.43 23.44
C ARG A 133 -18.80 -9.95 22.86
N ASP A 134 -18.95 -8.65 22.69
CA ASP A 134 -20.23 -8.01 22.36
C ASP A 134 -20.46 -7.94 20.83
N SER A 135 -19.39 -7.91 20.02
CA SER A 135 -19.45 -7.92 18.55
C SER A 135 -18.84 -9.19 17.95
N ARG A 136 -19.74 -10.12 17.55
CA ARG A 136 -19.36 -11.33 16.80
C ARG A 136 -18.72 -10.99 15.45
N LEU A 137 -19.07 -9.85 14.86
CA LEU A 137 -18.53 -9.39 13.58
C LEU A 137 -17.04 -9.02 13.72
N VAL A 138 -16.70 -8.19 14.72
CA VAL A 138 -15.30 -7.81 15.01
C VAL A 138 -14.46 -9.05 15.28
N ALA A 139 -14.93 -9.94 16.16
CA ALA A 139 -14.19 -11.17 16.48
C ALA A 139 -13.93 -12.03 15.23
N LYS A 140 -14.92 -12.16 14.35
CA LYS A 140 -14.80 -12.91 13.09
C LYS A 140 -13.82 -12.27 12.11
N ARG A 141 -13.93 -10.96 11.89
CA ARG A 141 -13.04 -10.22 11.00
C ARG A 141 -11.61 -10.23 11.49
N LEU A 142 -11.42 -10.06 12.80
CA LEU A 142 -10.10 -10.16 13.41
C LEU A 142 -9.49 -11.54 13.21
N SER A 143 -10.26 -12.63 13.38
CA SER A 143 -9.78 -13.99 13.08
C SER A 143 -9.32 -14.16 11.63
N TYR A 144 -10.05 -13.59 10.67
CA TYR A 144 -9.65 -13.63 9.26
C TYR A 144 -8.41 -12.79 8.97
N ILE A 145 -8.29 -11.62 9.58
CA ILE A 145 -7.08 -10.79 9.42
C ILE A 145 -5.87 -11.52 9.98
N CYS A 146 -5.97 -12.04 11.22
CA CYS A 146 -4.91 -12.78 11.88
C CYS A 146 -4.42 -13.96 11.03
N SER A 147 -5.34 -14.76 10.51
CA SER A 147 -5.01 -15.97 9.72
C SER A 147 -4.78 -15.72 8.22
N GLY A 148 -5.06 -14.51 7.72
CA GLY A 148 -5.05 -14.18 6.30
C GLY A 148 -3.95 -13.21 5.88
N SER A 149 -3.47 -12.36 6.79
CA SER A 149 -2.44 -11.37 6.49
C SER A 149 -1.49 -11.16 7.65
N ARG A 150 -0.22 -11.53 7.44
CA ARG A 150 0.85 -11.26 8.41
C ARG A 150 1.10 -9.77 8.56
N TRP A 151 1.19 -9.04 7.44
CA TRP A 151 1.45 -7.60 7.47
C TRP A 151 0.39 -6.84 8.26
N THR A 152 -0.89 -7.09 7.96
CA THR A 152 -2.01 -6.41 8.63
C THR A 152 -2.04 -6.74 10.12
N SER A 153 -1.74 -7.98 10.49
CA SER A 153 -1.74 -8.41 11.89
C SER A 153 -0.57 -7.84 12.70
N ASP A 154 0.62 -7.77 12.10
CA ASP A 154 1.78 -7.14 12.73
C ASP A 154 1.51 -5.64 12.94
N ARG A 155 0.96 -4.94 11.94
CA ARG A 155 0.58 -3.52 12.05
C ARG A 155 -0.59 -3.28 13.02
N LEU A 156 -1.57 -4.17 13.10
CA LEU A 156 -2.64 -4.11 14.10
C LEU A 156 -2.10 -4.17 15.52
N SER A 157 -1.04 -4.95 15.75
CA SER A 157 -0.41 -5.05 17.08
C SER A 157 0.25 -3.74 17.52
N GLU A 158 0.67 -2.91 16.57
CA GLU A 158 1.25 -1.57 16.81
C GLU A 158 0.17 -0.49 16.96
N THR A 159 -1.00 -0.66 16.31
CA THR A 159 -2.15 0.24 16.44
C THR A 159 -3.41 -0.51 16.88
N PRO A 160 -3.49 -1.01 18.13
CA PRO A 160 -4.57 -1.92 18.51
C PRO A 160 -5.96 -1.28 18.51
N GLN A 161 -6.03 0.04 18.69
CA GLN A 161 -7.27 0.82 18.62
C GLN A 161 -7.99 0.64 17.28
N ALA A 162 -7.26 0.32 16.20
CA ALA A 162 -7.81 0.09 14.87
C ALA A 162 -8.74 -1.14 14.80
N VAL A 163 -8.68 -2.06 15.77
CA VAL A 163 -9.63 -3.18 15.87
C VAL A 163 -11.08 -2.68 15.90
N SER A 164 -11.33 -1.51 16.49
CA SER A 164 -12.67 -0.90 16.52
C SER A 164 -13.27 -0.67 15.13
N TRP A 165 -12.45 -0.41 14.12
CA TRP A 165 -12.92 -0.20 12.74
C TRP A 165 -13.48 -1.47 12.08
N LEU A 166 -13.28 -2.64 12.69
CA LEU A 166 -13.82 -3.89 12.16
C LEU A 166 -15.34 -4.01 12.37
N ASP A 167 -15.93 -3.16 13.20
CA ASP A 167 -17.36 -3.23 13.52
C ASP A 167 -18.24 -2.66 12.40
N ASP A 168 -17.73 -1.72 11.60
CA ASP A 168 -18.47 -1.07 10.51
C ASP A 168 -17.62 -0.95 9.23
N ASP A 169 -18.21 -1.26 8.07
CA ASP A 169 -17.57 -1.10 6.76
C ASP A 169 -17.27 0.35 6.42
N ALA A 170 -18.04 1.29 6.97
CA ALA A 170 -17.79 2.72 6.81
C ALA A 170 -16.43 3.13 7.40
N ASP A 171 -16.01 2.48 8.49
CA ASP A 171 -14.71 2.73 9.10
C ASP A 171 -13.56 2.11 8.30
N LEU A 172 -13.81 1.18 7.39
CA LEU A 172 -12.77 0.63 6.52
C LEU A 172 -12.63 1.39 5.19
N GLN A 173 -13.50 2.36 4.93
CA GLN A 173 -13.45 3.16 3.70
C GLN A 173 -12.26 4.13 3.67
N ILE A 174 -11.84 4.45 2.45
CA ILE A 174 -10.83 5.48 2.19
C ILE A 174 -11.33 6.81 2.76
N ARG A 175 -10.52 7.43 3.62
CA ARG A 175 -10.83 8.76 4.17
C ARG A 175 -10.70 9.81 3.06
N PRO A 176 -11.63 10.77 2.94
CA PRO A 176 -11.50 11.86 1.98
C PRO A 176 -10.22 12.66 2.17
N ARG A 177 -9.62 13.14 1.08
CA ARG A 177 -8.35 13.89 1.10
C ARG A 177 -8.45 15.11 2.01
N GLU A 178 -9.57 15.82 1.96
CA GLU A 178 -9.81 17.07 2.68
C GLU A 178 -9.77 16.86 4.20
N VAL A 179 -10.27 15.70 4.65
CA VAL A 179 -10.24 15.32 6.07
C VAL A 179 -8.82 15.07 6.53
N LEU A 180 -8.04 14.30 5.77
CA LEU A 180 -6.63 14.02 6.09
C LEU A 180 -5.77 15.30 6.03
N ALA A 181 -5.99 16.13 5.01
CA ALA A 181 -5.29 17.40 4.85
C ALA A 181 -5.64 18.37 5.99
N GLY A 182 -6.90 18.42 6.43
CA GLY A 182 -7.33 19.20 7.58
C GLY A 182 -6.71 18.74 8.89
N GLU A 183 -6.61 17.42 9.11
CA GLU A 183 -5.92 16.84 10.27
C GLU A 183 -4.44 17.23 10.30
N VAL A 184 -3.73 17.05 9.18
CA VAL A 184 -2.31 17.43 9.04
C VAL A 184 -2.12 18.93 9.23
N ALA A 185 -2.97 19.77 8.62
CA ALA A 185 -2.89 21.22 8.76
C ALA A 185 -3.10 21.68 10.20
N SER A 186 -4.07 21.12 10.92
CA SER A 186 -4.34 21.43 12.33
C SER A 186 -3.16 21.05 13.24
N LEU A 187 -2.61 19.85 13.04
CA LEU A 187 -1.45 19.35 13.75
C LEU A 187 -0.24 20.26 13.53
N LEU A 188 0.05 20.60 12.27
CA LEU A 188 1.21 21.43 11.93
C LEU A 188 1.04 22.87 12.38
N ARG A 189 -0.16 23.45 12.30
CA ARG A 189 -0.43 24.80 12.81
C ARG A 189 -0.02 24.91 14.28
N ARG A 190 -0.43 23.96 15.11
CA ARG A 190 -0.07 23.94 16.54
C ARG A 190 1.44 23.80 16.75
N ARG A 191 2.11 22.91 16.01
CA ARG A 191 3.54 22.63 16.17
C ARG A 191 4.43 23.76 15.63
N LEU A 192 4.18 24.22 14.41
CA LEU A 192 4.98 25.25 13.75
C LEU A 192 4.83 26.62 14.45
N LEU A 193 3.64 26.97 14.97
CA LEU A 193 3.48 28.20 15.77
C LEU A 193 4.30 28.17 17.08
N GLY A 194 4.53 26.97 17.63
CA GLY A 194 5.34 26.76 18.85
C GLY A 194 6.83 26.53 18.56
N MET A 195 7.24 26.48 17.29
CA MET A 195 8.62 26.26 16.90
C MET A 195 9.46 27.50 17.23
N ARG A 196 10.54 27.30 17.97
CA ARG A 196 11.47 28.34 18.43
C ARG A 196 12.90 27.89 18.22
N SER A 197 13.81 28.85 18.27
CA SER A 197 15.25 28.64 18.14
C SER A 197 15.78 27.48 19.01
N GLU A 198 15.23 27.32 20.21
CA GLU A 198 15.69 26.34 21.22
C GLU A 198 15.12 24.93 21.03
N ASN A 199 14.00 24.75 20.31
CA ASN A 199 13.27 23.47 20.26
C ASN A 199 12.94 22.98 18.84
N TYR A 200 13.42 23.67 17.80
CA TYR A 200 12.97 23.41 16.43
C TYR A 200 13.24 21.96 15.95
N GLU A 201 14.38 21.37 16.33
CA GLU A 201 14.73 19.98 15.95
C GLU A 201 13.80 18.96 16.60
N GLN A 202 13.49 19.14 17.89
CA GLN A 202 12.56 18.28 18.61
C GLN A 202 11.16 18.37 18.00
N VAL A 203 10.66 19.60 17.80
CA VAL A 203 9.35 19.86 17.21
C VAL A 203 9.25 19.25 15.80
N ALA A 204 10.31 19.38 15.00
CA ALA A 204 10.37 18.81 13.65
C ALA A 204 10.35 17.28 13.68
N THR A 205 11.14 16.65 14.55
CA THR A 205 11.19 15.18 14.70
C THR A 205 9.84 14.61 15.12
N GLU A 206 9.20 15.22 16.13
CA GLU A 206 7.88 14.79 16.57
C GLU A 206 6.79 15.03 15.51
N ALA A 207 6.88 16.12 14.73
CA ALA A 207 5.98 16.39 13.62
C ALA A 207 6.09 15.29 12.56
N ILE A 208 7.31 14.94 12.13
CA ILE A 208 7.56 13.88 11.15
C ILE A 208 7.07 12.53 11.67
N SER A 209 7.36 12.18 12.93
CA SER A 209 6.85 10.95 13.55
C SER A 209 5.32 10.89 13.52
N THR A 210 4.64 11.99 13.83
CA THR A 210 3.17 12.04 13.80
C THR A 210 2.62 11.92 12.38
N LEU A 211 3.28 12.54 11.38
CA LEU A 211 2.90 12.42 9.97
C LEU A 211 3.06 10.98 9.45
N LEU A 212 4.16 10.31 9.81
CA LEU A 212 4.37 8.89 9.48
C LEU A 212 3.35 7.98 10.19
N ALA A 213 2.93 8.33 11.41
CA ALA A 213 1.86 7.62 12.11
C ALA A 213 0.51 7.77 11.39
N ILE A 214 0.15 8.96 10.89
CA ILE A 214 -1.06 9.17 10.07
C ILE A 214 -0.99 8.32 8.80
N ARG A 215 0.16 8.32 8.11
CA ARG A 215 0.37 7.45 6.93
C ARG A 215 0.10 5.99 7.30
N SER A 216 0.78 5.49 8.32
CA SER A 216 0.73 4.09 8.74
C SER A 216 -0.68 3.67 9.16
N ARG A 217 -1.42 4.57 9.82
CA ARG A 217 -2.83 4.39 10.19
C ARG A 217 -3.72 4.16 8.97
N GLU A 218 -3.58 4.96 7.92
CA GLU A 218 -4.38 4.80 6.71
C GLU A 218 -3.91 3.63 5.83
N GLN A 219 -2.61 3.29 5.85
CA GLN A 219 -2.12 2.05 5.24
C GLN A 219 -2.75 0.82 5.91
N LEU A 220 -2.83 0.83 7.25
CA LEU A 220 -3.47 -0.22 8.03
C LEU A 220 -4.96 -0.33 7.68
N ARG A 221 -5.69 0.79 7.62
CA ARG A 221 -7.10 0.81 7.21
C ARG A 221 -7.30 0.15 5.83
N SER A 222 -6.49 0.57 4.84
CA SER A 222 -6.53 -0.02 3.49
C SER A 222 -6.21 -1.51 3.51
N ALA A 223 -5.23 -1.94 4.31
CA ALA A 223 -4.84 -3.35 4.40
C ALA A 223 -5.88 -4.22 5.09
N MET A 224 -6.58 -3.69 6.10
CA MET A 224 -7.72 -4.37 6.72
C MET A 224 -8.84 -4.56 5.69
N ALA A 225 -9.17 -3.52 4.91
CA ALA A 225 -10.14 -3.63 3.82
C ALA A 225 -9.70 -4.65 2.75
N ASP A 226 -8.45 -4.61 2.30
CA ASP A 226 -7.92 -5.56 1.30
C ASP A 226 -7.83 -7.00 1.83
N THR A 227 -7.60 -7.18 3.13
CA THR A 227 -7.59 -8.52 3.75
C THR A 227 -8.99 -9.09 3.85
N LEU A 228 -10.00 -8.25 4.10
CA LEU A 228 -11.39 -8.68 4.30
C LEU A 228 -12.17 -8.79 3.00
N ASP A 229 -12.05 -7.81 2.10
CA ASP A 229 -12.81 -7.68 0.85
C ASP A 229 -12.05 -8.20 -0.38
N GLY A 230 -10.82 -8.68 -0.17
CA GLY A 230 -9.90 -9.06 -1.22
C GLY A 230 -9.11 -7.86 -1.75
N VAL A 231 -7.90 -8.13 -2.23
CA VAL A 231 -6.97 -7.08 -2.69
C VAL A 231 -7.52 -6.41 -3.93
N ASP A 232 -7.76 -5.11 -3.89
CA ASP A 232 -8.05 -4.29 -5.06
C ASP A 232 -6.91 -3.28 -5.27
N PRO A 233 -6.09 -3.44 -6.33
CA PRO A 233 -4.95 -2.56 -6.55
C PRO A 233 -5.35 -1.12 -6.83
N LEU A 234 -6.57 -0.85 -7.32
CA LEU A 234 -7.04 0.51 -7.58
C LEU A 234 -7.48 1.21 -6.29
N ARG A 235 -8.23 0.50 -5.44
CA ARG A 235 -8.61 0.98 -4.10
C ARG A 235 -7.36 1.26 -3.26
N GLY A 236 -6.43 0.31 -3.22
CA GLY A 236 -5.15 0.48 -2.52
C GLY A 236 -4.35 1.67 -3.07
N ALA A 237 -4.22 1.80 -4.40
CA ALA A 237 -3.52 2.91 -5.01
C ALA A 237 -4.11 4.28 -4.65
N ALA A 238 -5.44 4.42 -4.66
CA ALA A 238 -6.13 5.64 -4.28
C ALA A 238 -5.81 6.01 -2.81
N ALA A 239 -5.97 5.07 -1.89
CA ALA A 239 -5.71 5.30 -0.47
C ALA A 239 -4.24 5.66 -0.19
N LEU A 240 -3.32 4.85 -0.71
CA LEU A 240 -1.89 4.95 -0.44
C LEU A 240 -1.26 6.18 -1.08
N SER A 241 -1.63 6.52 -2.31
CA SER A 241 -1.14 7.72 -2.99
C SER A 241 -1.65 8.97 -2.29
N GLN A 242 -2.95 9.04 -1.98
CA GLN A 242 -3.55 10.20 -1.33
C GLN A 242 -2.91 10.51 0.03
N VAL A 243 -2.79 9.50 0.92
CA VAL A 243 -2.19 9.73 2.24
C VAL A 243 -0.71 10.08 2.14
N THR A 244 0.02 9.48 1.19
CA THR A 244 1.44 9.81 0.97
C THR A 244 1.60 11.26 0.52
N GLU A 245 0.77 11.75 -0.39
CA GLU A 245 0.80 13.15 -0.84
C GLU A 245 0.49 14.13 0.29
N VAL A 246 -0.56 13.86 1.08
CA VAL A 246 -0.93 14.70 2.23
C VAL A 246 0.21 14.77 3.26
N VAL A 247 0.87 13.64 3.51
CA VAL A 247 2.02 13.57 4.41
C VAL A 247 3.24 14.29 3.85
N LEU A 248 3.50 14.20 2.54
CA LEU A 248 4.57 14.95 1.89
C LEU A 248 4.34 16.46 1.95
N ASP A 249 3.09 16.92 1.76
CA ASP A 249 2.75 18.34 1.90
C ASP A 249 2.96 18.85 3.33
N GLY A 250 2.65 18.02 4.33
CA GLY A 250 2.96 18.35 5.71
C GLY A 250 4.47 18.36 5.99
N ALA A 251 5.18 17.35 5.51
CA ALA A 251 6.59 17.14 5.79
C ALA A 251 7.48 18.20 5.13
N ILE A 252 7.15 18.67 3.91
CA ILE A 252 7.90 19.76 3.26
C ILE A 252 7.83 21.07 4.05
N ARG A 253 6.70 21.37 4.70
CA ARG A 253 6.55 22.57 5.56
C ARG A 253 7.47 22.51 6.77
N VAL A 254 7.58 21.34 7.39
CA VAL A 254 8.52 21.09 8.50
C VAL A 254 9.96 21.21 8.02
N ALA A 255 10.28 20.57 6.90
CA ALA A 255 11.61 20.61 6.30
C ALA A 255 12.04 22.02 5.91
N HIS A 256 11.10 22.86 5.46
CA HIS A 256 11.36 24.26 5.12
C HIS A 256 11.80 25.07 6.34
N ALA A 257 11.10 24.93 7.47
CA ALA A 257 11.50 25.58 8.72
C ALA A 257 12.89 25.12 9.18
N VAL A 258 13.17 23.82 9.12
CA VAL A 258 14.49 23.28 9.50
C VAL A 258 15.59 23.79 8.58
N ALA A 259 15.36 23.81 7.26
CA ALA A 259 16.33 24.32 6.30
C ALA A 259 16.66 25.79 6.53
N ILE A 260 15.66 26.62 6.84
CA ILE A 260 15.87 28.04 7.21
C ILE A 260 16.74 28.13 8.46
N ALA A 261 16.41 27.40 9.53
CA ALA A 261 17.18 27.41 10.78
C ALA A 261 18.64 26.98 10.56
N GLN A 262 18.87 25.96 9.72
CA GLN A 262 20.20 25.43 9.43
C GLN A 262 21.04 26.32 8.52
N THR A 263 20.41 27.07 7.60
CA THR A 263 21.13 27.90 6.62
C THR A 263 21.26 29.37 7.03
N GLN A 264 20.35 29.87 7.87
CA GLN A 264 20.28 31.28 8.28
C GLN A 264 20.42 31.48 9.78
N GLY A 265 20.48 30.40 10.56
CA GLY A 265 20.46 30.42 12.02
C GLY A 265 19.04 30.24 12.58
N PRO A 266 18.87 29.59 13.75
CA PRO A 266 17.56 29.31 14.31
C PRO A 266 16.68 30.56 14.56
N GLN A 267 17.30 31.71 14.86
CA GLN A 267 16.61 32.98 15.08
C GLN A 267 15.86 33.48 13.83
N ALA A 268 16.21 33.00 12.63
CA ALA A 268 15.48 33.32 11.42
C ALA A 268 14.00 32.89 11.49
N LEU A 269 13.67 31.87 12.27
CA LEU A 269 12.29 31.43 12.51
C LEU A 269 11.44 32.45 13.27
N GLU A 270 12.07 33.35 14.03
CA GLU A 270 11.39 34.38 14.83
C GLU A 270 10.79 35.49 13.96
N LYS A 271 11.23 35.60 12.70
CA LYS A 271 10.58 36.48 11.70
C LYS A 271 9.13 36.07 11.43
N GLY A 272 8.75 34.85 11.77
CA GLY A 272 7.37 34.38 11.68
C GLY A 272 6.93 34.02 10.26
N VAL A 273 5.61 34.01 10.07
CA VAL A 273 4.94 33.69 8.81
C VAL A 273 4.13 34.89 8.30
N ASP A 274 3.94 34.98 6.99
CA ASP A 274 3.00 35.94 6.40
C ASP A 274 1.53 35.52 6.59
N GLU A 275 0.60 36.35 6.12
CA GLU A 275 -0.85 36.09 6.19
C GLU A 275 -1.28 34.81 5.48
N THR A 276 -0.47 34.34 4.52
CA THR A 276 -0.69 33.09 3.78
C THR A 276 -0.02 31.88 4.45
N GLY A 277 0.69 32.09 5.55
CA GLY A 277 1.37 31.06 6.34
C GLY A 277 2.76 30.70 5.82
N HIS A 278 3.35 31.46 4.90
CA HIS A 278 4.71 31.22 4.42
C HIS A 278 5.75 31.84 5.35
N LEU A 279 6.85 31.13 5.57
CA LEU A 279 7.95 31.60 6.43
C LEU A 279 8.59 32.85 5.82
N LEU A 280 8.58 33.96 6.56
CA LEU A 280 9.07 35.27 6.09
C LEU A 280 10.58 35.26 5.82
N ALA A 281 11.32 34.39 6.51
CA ALA A 281 12.75 34.19 6.29
C ALA A 281 13.10 33.35 5.06
N ALA A 282 12.14 32.71 4.39
CA ALA A 282 12.45 31.79 3.30
C ALA A 282 13.17 32.48 2.13
N HIS A 283 14.23 31.87 1.63
CA HIS A 283 14.92 32.30 0.41
C HIS A 283 14.36 31.65 -0.84
N ALA A 284 13.62 30.55 -0.73
CA ALA A 284 13.06 29.84 -1.88
C ALA A 284 11.63 29.36 -1.65
N GLU A 285 10.91 29.23 -2.76
CA GLU A 285 9.68 28.45 -2.86
C GLU A 285 10.05 27.05 -3.37
N HIS A 286 9.53 26.01 -2.72
CA HIS A 286 9.91 24.62 -2.98
C HIS A 286 8.70 23.79 -3.40
N ALA A 287 8.88 22.86 -4.34
CA ALA A 287 7.88 21.87 -4.73
C ALA A 287 8.48 20.47 -4.83
N ILE A 288 7.67 19.47 -4.52
CA ILE A 288 7.95 18.07 -4.77
C ILE A 288 7.11 17.63 -5.97
N ILE A 289 7.80 17.10 -6.97
CA ILE A 289 7.19 16.49 -8.14
C ILE A 289 7.31 14.99 -7.99
N ALA A 290 6.19 14.30 -7.87
CA ALA A 290 6.15 12.87 -7.88
C ALA A 290 6.47 12.31 -9.26
N MET A 291 7.22 11.20 -9.27
CA MET A 291 7.57 10.43 -10.45
C MET A 291 7.07 8.98 -10.31
N GLY A 292 7.27 8.16 -11.33
CA GLY A 292 6.99 6.72 -11.25
C GLY A 292 5.54 6.39 -10.85
N ARG A 293 5.38 5.53 -9.84
CA ARG A 293 4.04 5.10 -9.37
C ARG A 293 3.36 6.14 -8.48
N LEU A 294 4.10 6.92 -7.68
CA LEU A 294 3.50 8.06 -6.97
C LEU A 294 2.94 9.06 -7.99
N GLY A 295 3.71 9.38 -9.03
CA GLY A 295 3.32 10.32 -10.08
C GLY A 295 2.05 9.93 -10.83
N GLY A 296 1.83 8.63 -11.06
CA GLY A 296 0.59 8.11 -11.62
C GLY A 296 -0.55 7.86 -10.64
N ALA A 297 -0.37 8.15 -9.35
CA ALA A 297 -1.29 7.79 -8.27
C ALA A 297 -1.58 6.27 -8.21
N GLU A 298 -0.54 5.47 -8.41
CA GLU A 298 -0.57 4.01 -8.60
C GLU A 298 0.25 3.27 -7.52
N LEU A 299 0.43 3.86 -6.34
CA LEU A 299 1.20 3.24 -5.26
C LEU A 299 0.61 1.90 -4.80
N SER A 300 1.48 1.03 -4.30
CA SER A 300 1.16 -0.18 -3.54
C SER A 300 1.88 -0.16 -2.19
N TYR A 301 1.59 -1.12 -1.30
CA TYR A 301 2.15 -1.18 0.06
C TYR A 301 3.68 -1.15 0.14
N ALA A 302 4.37 -1.56 -0.92
CA ALA A 302 5.83 -1.62 -1.01
C ALA A 302 6.35 -0.92 -2.27
N SER A 303 5.70 0.17 -2.67
CA SER A 303 6.18 1.00 -3.78
C SER A 303 7.27 1.97 -3.35
N ASP A 304 8.28 2.11 -4.21
CA ASP A 304 9.24 3.20 -4.16
C ASP A 304 8.51 4.54 -4.34
N THR A 305 9.01 5.59 -3.70
CA THR A 305 8.46 6.95 -3.82
C THR A 305 9.44 7.83 -4.57
N ASP A 306 9.39 7.74 -5.89
CA ASP A 306 10.25 8.53 -6.77
C ASP A 306 9.81 10.00 -6.80
N VAL A 307 10.74 10.94 -6.60
CA VAL A 307 10.46 12.38 -6.53
C VAL A 307 11.55 13.22 -7.19
N LEU A 308 11.18 14.42 -7.64
CA LEU A 308 12.09 15.52 -7.98
C LEU A 308 11.85 16.68 -7.02
N PHE A 309 12.94 17.30 -6.56
CA PHE A 309 12.87 18.56 -5.83
C PHE A 309 13.10 19.72 -6.79
N VAL A 310 12.18 20.67 -6.76
CA VAL A 310 12.17 21.85 -7.62
C VAL A 310 12.04 23.08 -6.75
N HIS A 311 12.78 24.14 -7.06
CA HIS A 311 12.64 25.39 -6.35
C HIS A 311 12.69 26.61 -7.26
N ARG A 312 12.36 27.76 -6.68
CA ARG A 312 12.51 29.09 -7.26
C ARG A 312 12.97 30.06 -6.17
N PRO A 313 13.95 30.95 -6.44
CA PRO A 313 14.31 32.02 -5.50
C PRO A 313 13.12 32.94 -5.21
N ARG A 314 12.93 33.32 -3.95
CA ARG A 314 11.98 34.38 -3.57
C ARG A 314 12.56 35.77 -3.90
N PRO A 315 11.70 36.79 -4.11
CA PRO A 315 12.17 38.16 -4.26
C PRO A 315 13.10 38.57 -3.11
N GLY A 316 14.25 39.14 -3.45
CA GLY A 316 15.27 39.58 -2.48
C GLY A 316 16.30 38.50 -2.08
N ALA A 317 16.09 37.24 -2.45
CA ALA A 317 17.09 36.18 -2.27
C ALA A 317 17.97 36.02 -3.52
N THR A 318 19.26 35.76 -3.31
CA THR A 318 20.17 35.37 -4.40
C THR A 318 19.93 33.92 -4.82
N THR A 319 20.29 33.57 -6.05
CA THR A 319 20.22 32.18 -6.54
C THR A 319 21.00 31.21 -5.64
N THR A 320 22.15 31.62 -5.12
CA THR A 320 22.97 30.79 -4.22
C THR A 320 22.31 30.55 -2.86
N GLN A 321 21.65 31.58 -2.30
CA GLN A 321 20.89 31.43 -1.05
C GLN A 321 19.71 30.47 -1.23
N ALA A 322 18.95 30.64 -2.32
CA ALA A 322 17.83 29.78 -2.66
C ALA A 322 18.25 28.31 -2.89
N GLN A 323 19.33 28.09 -3.65
CA GLN A 323 19.87 26.76 -3.92
C GLN A 323 20.34 26.08 -2.63
N THR A 324 21.06 26.79 -1.76
CA THR A 324 21.55 26.26 -0.48
C THR A 324 20.40 25.84 0.43
N GLU A 325 19.35 26.68 0.55
CA GLU A 325 18.15 26.34 1.31
C GLU A 325 17.43 25.12 0.73
N ALA A 326 17.29 25.06 -0.60
CA ALA A 326 16.57 23.98 -1.28
C ALA A 326 17.28 22.63 -1.17
N ASP A 327 18.61 22.60 -1.31
CA ASP A 327 19.39 21.39 -1.10
C ASP A 327 19.35 20.92 0.35
N GLN A 328 19.41 21.84 1.32
CA GLN A 328 19.33 21.49 2.74
C GLN A 328 17.95 20.93 3.09
N LEU A 329 16.88 21.54 2.58
CA LEU A 329 15.51 21.05 2.73
C LEU A 329 15.37 19.62 2.20
N ALA A 330 15.79 19.38 0.96
CA ALA A 330 15.66 18.08 0.32
C ALA A 330 16.45 17.00 1.07
N ARG A 331 17.70 17.30 1.48
CA ARG A 331 18.54 16.36 2.25
C ARG A 331 17.91 16.02 3.60
N TRP A 332 17.45 17.03 4.32
CA TRP A 332 16.84 16.83 5.63
C TRP A 332 15.55 16.02 5.51
N LEU A 333 14.69 16.33 4.54
CA LEU A 333 13.42 15.63 4.34
C LEU A 333 13.61 14.14 4.04
N ILE A 334 14.52 13.79 3.12
CA ILE A 334 14.85 12.39 2.81
C ILE A 334 15.33 11.65 4.06
N SER A 335 16.19 12.30 4.87
CA SER A 335 16.71 11.70 6.09
C SER A 335 15.62 11.49 7.14
N ALA A 336 14.80 12.51 7.39
CA ALA A 336 13.77 12.50 8.44
C ALA A 336 12.68 11.46 8.17
N LEU A 337 12.27 11.29 6.91
CA LEU A 337 11.24 10.31 6.54
C LEU A 337 11.74 8.85 6.59
N LYS A 338 13.06 8.63 6.64
CA LYS A 338 13.69 7.30 6.70
C LYS A 338 13.94 6.80 8.13
N THR A 339 13.89 7.67 9.14
CA THR A 339 14.41 7.40 10.50
C THR A 339 13.68 6.26 11.23
N ASP A 340 12.39 6.03 10.95
CA ASP A 340 11.62 4.94 11.54
C ASP A 340 11.59 3.73 10.59
N ALA A 341 12.40 2.70 10.84
CA ALA A 341 12.47 1.53 9.96
C ALA A 341 11.11 0.81 9.76
N MET A 342 10.15 0.94 10.68
CA MET A 342 8.84 0.32 10.59
C MET A 342 7.82 1.16 9.83
N HIS A 343 7.88 2.49 9.97
CA HIS A 343 6.95 3.43 9.35
C HIS A 343 7.57 4.28 8.22
N ALA A 344 8.80 3.96 7.82
CA ALA A 344 9.58 4.75 6.88
C ALA A 344 8.82 5.07 5.58
N LEU A 345 9.02 6.29 5.12
CA LEU A 345 8.71 6.71 3.76
C LEU A 345 10.03 6.99 3.04
N VAL A 346 10.46 6.04 2.23
CA VAL A 346 11.71 6.17 1.48
C VAL A 346 11.46 6.96 0.20
N LEU A 347 12.08 8.14 0.12
CA LEU A 347 12.10 8.96 -1.08
C LEU A 347 13.31 8.62 -1.95
N ASP A 348 13.06 8.35 -3.24
CA ASP A 348 14.09 8.17 -4.25
C ASP A 348 14.13 9.39 -5.17
N ALA A 349 15.29 10.07 -5.21
CA ALA A 349 15.51 11.24 -6.05
C ALA A 349 16.46 10.95 -7.24
N ASP A 350 16.71 9.69 -7.57
CA ASP A 350 17.70 9.29 -8.58
C ASP A 350 17.23 9.56 -10.03
N LEU A 351 15.94 9.88 -10.24
CA LEU A 351 15.41 10.32 -11.54
C LEU A 351 15.68 11.79 -11.87
N ARG A 352 16.34 12.54 -10.99
CA ARG A 352 16.72 13.93 -11.25
C ARG A 352 17.82 14.03 -12.32
N PRO A 353 17.96 15.18 -13.01
CA PRO A 353 19.07 15.44 -13.93
C PRO A 353 20.42 15.04 -13.33
N GLU A 354 21.22 14.30 -14.10
CA GLU A 354 22.54 13.74 -13.70
C GLU A 354 22.48 12.69 -12.57
N GLY A 355 21.27 12.26 -12.17
CA GLY A 355 21.03 11.24 -11.15
C GLY A 355 21.75 11.56 -9.85
N ARG A 356 22.42 10.56 -9.26
CA ARG A 356 23.15 10.68 -7.98
C ARG A 356 24.23 11.76 -7.97
N ASN A 357 24.78 12.10 -9.12
CA ASN A 357 25.85 13.09 -9.26
C ASN A 357 25.30 14.53 -9.38
N GLY A 358 24.01 14.69 -9.66
CA GLY A 358 23.37 16.00 -9.76
C GLY A 358 22.94 16.57 -8.42
N ALA A 359 22.75 17.90 -8.40
CA ALA A 359 22.15 18.63 -7.27
C ALA A 359 20.82 17.98 -6.85
N LEU A 360 20.56 17.94 -5.54
CA LEU A 360 19.39 17.23 -5.03
C LEU A 360 18.10 18.00 -5.34
N SER A 361 18.17 19.34 -5.22
CA SER A 361 17.16 20.27 -5.72
C SER A 361 17.74 21.12 -6.85
N ARG A 362 16.93 21.45 -7.84
CA ARG A 362 17.30 22.36 -8.95
C ARG A 362 16.27 23.46 -9.09
N SER A 363 16.73 24.64 -9.50
CA SER A 363 15.83 25.76 -9.80
C SER A 363 15.05 25.48 -11.08
N LEU A 364 13.89 26.13 -11.26
CA LEU A 364 13.13 26.07 -12.51
C LEU A 364 14.00 26.43 -13.73
N ASP A 365 14.84 27.46 -13.61
CA ASP A 365 15.74 27.89 -14.69
C ASP A 365 16.82 26.84 -14.98
N ALA A 366 17.39 26.20 -13.94
CA ALA A 366 18.35 25.13 -14.12
C ALA A 366 17.74 23.86 -14.74
N TYR A 367 16.47 23.55 -14.43
CA TYR A 367 15.75 22.48 -15.13
C TYR A 367 15.51 22.82 -16.59
N ARG A 368 15.13 24.08 -16.89
CA ARG A 368 14.91 24.56 -18.26
C ARG A 368 16.19 24.42 -19.09
N GLU A 369 17.28 25.01 -18.62
CA GLU A 369 18.57 24.95 -19.28
C GLU A 369 19.02 23.49 -19.46
N TYR A 370 18.80 22.65 -18.45
CA TYR A 370 19.20 21.26 -18.53
C TYR A 370 18.47 20.49 -19.64
N TYR A 371 17.14 20.55 -19.64
CA TYR A 371 16.37 19.80 -20.62
C TYR A 371 16.51 20.36 -22.04
N GLU A 372 16.75 21.67 -22.19
CA GLU A 372 17.02 22.29 -23.50
C GLU A 372 18.34 21.82 -24.11
N ARG A 373 19.38 21.61 -23.30
CA ARG A 373 20.73 21.30 -23.79
C ARG A 373 21.12 19.84 -23.73
N TRP A 374 20.71 19.12 -22.69
CA TRP A 374 21.19 17.77 -22.37
C TRP A 374 20.09 16.74 -22.16
N GLY A 375 18.81 17.14 -22.26
CA GLY A 375 17.68 16.26 -22.02
C GLY A 375 17.68 15.01 -22.91
N GLN A 376 17.52 13.84 -22.28
CA GLN A 376 17.53 12.55 -22.96
C GLN A 376 16.11 11.99 -23.18
N VAL A 377 15.96 11.11 -24.17
CA VAL A 377 14.67 10.52 -24.53
C VAL A 377 14.03 9.74 -23.37
N TRP A 378 14.85 9.04 -22.59
CA TRP A 378 14.34 8.31 -21.42
C TRP A 378 13.85 9.23 -20.31
N GLU A 379 14.41 10.43 -20.17
CA GLU A 379 13.93 11.42 -19.22
C GLU A 379 12.57 11.96 -19.65
N ARG A 380 12.39 12.23 -20.95
CA ARG A 380 11.07 12.57 -21.50
C ARG A 380 10.03 11.50 -21.19
N GLN A 381 10.41 10.24 -21.32
CA GLN A 381 9.56 9.10 -20.97
C GLN A 381 9.22 9.07 -19.47
N ALA A 382 10.22 9.24 -18.60
CA ALA A 382 9.99 9.30 -17.16
C ALA A 382 9.10 10.50 -16.75
N LEU A 383 9.27 11.65 -17.40
CA LEU A 383 8.50 12.88 -17.18
C LEU A 383 7.02 12.75 -17.55
N ILE A 384 6.61 11.72 -18.32
CA ILE A 384 5.18 11.39 -18.49
C ILE A 384 4.50 11.16 -17.15
N ARG A 385 5.25 10.68 -16.15
CA ARG A 385 4.75 10.40 -14.81
C ARG A 385 4.85 11.59 -13.86
N ALA A 386 5.51 12.68 -14.27
CA ALA A 386 5.75 13.82 -13.39
C ALA A 386 4.43 14.53 -13.01
N ARG A 387 4.16 14.62 -11.69
CA ARG A 387 2.98 15.29 -11.13
C ARG A 387 3.34 16.05 -9.86
N TYR A 388 2.93 17.30 -9.75
CA TYR A 388 3.05 18.05 -8.49
C TYR A 388 2.25 17.36 -7.37
N VAL A 389 2.86 17.23 -6.19
CA VAL A 389 2.23 16.57 -5.03
C VAL A 389 2.34 17.31 -3.71
N ALA A 390 3.32 18.21 -3.53
CA ALA A 390 3.55 18.90 -2.27
C ALA A 390 4.35 20.20 -2.45
N GLY A 391 4.15 21.17 -1.55
CA GLY A 391 4.89 22.44 -1.52
C GLY A 391 4.19 23.57 -2.29
N SER A 392 4.94 24.53 -2.84
CA SER A 392 4.41 25.66 -3.60
C SER A 392 3.70 25.18 -4.87
N HIS A 393 2.38 25.40 -4.92
CA HIS A 393 1.56 25.12 -6.09
C HIS A 393 2.07 25.87 -7.33
N THR A 394 2.47 27.13 -7.16
CA THR A 394 3.04 27.96 -8.24
C THR A 394 4.27 27.32 -8.86
N VAL A 395 5.24 26.87 -8.04
CA VAL A 395 6.45 26.21 -8.55
C VAL A 395 6.10 24.87 -9.22
N GLY A 396 5.18 24.10 -8.64
CA GLY A 396 4.72 22.84 -9.23
C GLY A 396 4.04 23.01 -10.59
N GLN A 397 3.20 24.03 -10.73
CA GLN A 397 2.55 24.38 -11.99
C GLN A 397 3.57 24.81 -13.04
N LEU A 398 4.48 25.74 -12.69
CA LEU A 398 5.53 26.20 -13.60
C LEU A 398 6.45 25.07 -14.07
N PHE A 399 6.77 24.12 -13.18
CA PHE A 399 7.52 22.93 -13.57
C PHE A 399 6.74 22.06 -14.55
N THR A 400 5.44 21.87 -14.31
CA THR A 400 4.56 21.06 -15.18
C THR A 400 4.46 21.69 -16.58
N GLU A 401 4.34 23.02 -16.66
CA GLU A 401 4.36 23.79 -17.91
C GLU A 401 5.72 23.67 -18.63
N LEU A 402 6.83 23.74 -17.89
CA LEU A 402 8.19 23.58 -18.42
C LEU A 402 8.40 22.22 -19.10
N ILE A 403 7.91 21.13 -18.50
CA ILE A 403 8.12 19.77 -19.02
C ILE A 403 7.07 19.34 -20.05
N ALA A 404 5.91 20.00 -20.12
CA ALA A 404 4.83 19.67 -21.05
C ALA A 404 5.31 19.51 -22.51
N PRO A 405 6.08 20.45 -23.11
CA PRO A 405 6.57 20.29 -24.48
C PRO A 405 7.60 19.17 -24.64
N LEU A 406 8.24 18.72 -23.55
CA LEU A 406 9.22 17.62 -23.59
C LEU A 406 8.51 16.26 -23.65
N ARG A 407 7.52 16.05 -22.79
CA ARG A 407 6.79 14.77 -22.69
C ARG A 407 5.63 14.63 -23.70
N TYR A 408 5.11 15.75 -24.21
CA TYR A 408 4.05 15.80 -25.23
C TYR A 408 4.52 16.60 -26.46
N SER A 409 5.71 16.25 -26.96
CA SER A 409 6.32 16.97 -28.09
C SER A 409 5.43 16.95 -29.33
N THR A 410 5.25 18.10 -29.96
CA THR A 410 4.51 18.26 -31.24
C THR A 410 5.16 17.51 -32.40
N LYS A 411 6.42 17.09 -32.27
CA LYS A 411 7.14 16.27 -33.25
C LYS A 411 6.90 14.76 -33.05
N GLY A 412 6.21 14.35 -31.98
CA GLY A 412 6.10 12.96 -31.58
C GLY A 412 7.44 12.33 -31.22
N LEU A 413 7.59 11.03 -31.52
CA LEU A 413 8.86 10.31 -31.46
C LEU A 413 9.36 10.02 -32.88
N ASN A 414 10.59 10.41 -33.17
CA ASN A 414 11.25 10.02 -34.40
C ASN A 414 11.83 8.58 -34.30
N THR A 415 12.30 8.04 -35.43
CA THR A 415 12.81 6.66 -35.53
C THR A 415 14.01 6.39 -34.64
N ASP A 416 14.92 7.36 -34.48
CA ASP A 416 16.11 7.20 -33.65
C ASP A 416 15.77 7.23 -32.16
N GLU A 417 14.87 8.14 -31.74
CA GLU A 417 14.36 8.19 -30.37
C GLU A 417 13.60 6.92 -30.00
N LEU A 418 12.77 6.40 -30.91
CA LEU A 418 12.10 5.11 -30.75
C LEU A 418 13.11 3.97 -30.59
N ARG A 419 14.19 3.96 -31.38
CA ARG A 419 15.28 2.99 -31.24
C ARG A 419 15.95 3.09 -29.88
N GLN A 420 16.18 4.29 -29.35
CA GLN A 420 16.75 4.50 -28.01
C GLN A 420 15.84 3.96 -26.90
N VAL A 421 14.54 4.23 -26.95
CA VAL A 421 13.55 3.66 -26.01
C VAL A 421 13.61 2.13 -26.05
N ARG A 422 13.55 1.52 -27.24
CA ARG A 422 13.65 0.07 -27.42
C ARG A 422 14.92 -0.52 -26.81
N HIS A 423 16.07 0.11 -27.03
CA HIS A 423 17.36 -0.34 -26.47
C HIS A 423 17.37 -0.24 -24.95
N LEU A 424 16.86 0.85 -24.38
CA LEU A 424 16.79 1.01 -22.95
C LEU A 424 15.86 -0.04 -22.31
N LYS A 425 14.73 -0.37 -22.96
CA LYS A 425 13.84 -1.44 -22.49
C LYS A 425 14.56 -2.78 -22.42
N ALA A 426 15.25 -3.16 -23.51
CA ALA A 426 15.97 -4.43 -23.60
C ALA A 426 17.11 -4.52 -22.57
N ARG A 427 17.85 -3.42 -22.36
CA ARG A 427 18.88 -3.34 -21.32
C ARG A 427 18.29 -3.47 -19.92
N MET A 428 17.19 -2.79 -19.64
CA MET A 428 16.53 -2.87 -18.33
C MET A 428 16.07 -4.30 -18.00
N GLU A 429 15.51 -5.03 -18.97
CA GLU A 429 15.14 -6.45 -18.80
C GLU A 429 16.35 -7.33 -18.50
N THR A 430 17.49 -7.07 -19.15
CA THR A 430 18.70 -7.92 -19.02
C THR A 430 19.52 -7.59 -17.77
N GLU A 431 19.66 -6.31 -17.43
CA GLU A 431 20.59 -5.82 -16.41
C GLU A 431 19.97 -5.71 -15.00
N ARG A 432 18.65 -5.49 -14.88
CA ARG A 432 17.99 -5.26 -13.57
C ARG A 432 17.31 -6.50 -12.99
N LEU A 433 17.15 -7.58 -13.75
CA LEU A 433 16.63 -8.84 -13.22
C LEU A 433 17.69 -9.50 -12.30
N PRO A 434 17.33 -9.90 -11.07
CA PRO A 434 18.27 -10.57 -10.18
C PRO A 434 18.78 -11.90 -10.76
N ARG A 435 20.08 -12.16 -10.66
CA ARG A 435 20.70 -13.40 -11.15
C ARG A 435 20.01 -14.64 -10.57
N GLY A 436 19.82 -15.67 -11.40
CA GLY A 436 19.17 -16.93 -11.00
C GLY A 436 17.64 -16.86 -10.87
N THR A 437 17.02 -15.71 -11.16
CA THR A 437 15.57 -15.55 -11.15
C THR A 437 14.96 -15.97 -12.47
N ASN A 438 13.87 -16.74 -12.44
CA ASN A 438 13.07 -17.00 -13.64
C ASN A 438 12.32 -15.71 -14.07
N PRO A 439 12.65 -15.09 -15.22
CA PRO A 439 12.05 -13.83 -15.64
C PRO A 439 10.52 -13.88 -15.75
N ARG A 440 9.95 -15.02 -16.15
CA ARG A 440 8.50 -15.19 -16.32
C ARG A 440 7.72 -15.07 -15.02
N ARG A 441 8.37 -15.32 -13.88
CA ARG A 441 7.77 -15.22 -12.55
C ARG A 441 7.94 -13.84 -11.92
N HIS A 442 8.64 -12.91 -12.58
CA HIS A 442 8.91 -11.57 -12.06
C HIS A 442 7.78 -10.60 -12.44
N LEU A 443 7.09 -10.08 -11.44
CA LEU A 443 5.86 -9.29 -11.57
C LEU A 443 6.09 -7.89 -12.17
N LYS A 444 7.22 -7.25 -11.85
CA LYS A 444 7.57 -5.91 -12.36
C LYS A 444 8.35 -5.93 -13.69
N LEU A 445 9.49 -6.62 -13.71
CA LEU A 445 10.45 -6.60 -14.83
C LEU A 445 10.35 -7.80 -15.78
N GLY A 446 9.51 -8.80 -15.48
CA GLY A 446 9.32 -9.96 -16.33
C GLY A 446 8.55 -9.64 -17.61
N PRO A 447 8.64 -10.48 -18.66
CA PRO A 447 7.90 -10.28 -19.90
C PRO A 447 6.39 -10.22 -19.65
N GLY A 448 5.74 -9.14 -20.11
CA GLY A 448 4.32 -8.85 -19.87
C GLY A 448 3.97 -8.44 -18.43
N GLY A 449 4.98 -8.21 -17.58
CA GLY A 449 4.80 -7.66 -16.24
C GLY A 449 4.48 -6.16 -16.24
N LEU A 450 4.48 -5.54 -15.06
CA LEU A 450 4.08 -4.13 -14.90
C LEU A 450 4.86 -3.18 -15.80
N SER A 451 6.18 -3.31 -15.82
CA SER A 451 7.04 -2.39 -16.57
C SER A 451 6.82 -2.51 -18.08
N ASP A 452 6.42 -3.67 -18.60
CA ASP A 452 6.13 -3.85 -20.02
C ASP A 452 4.89 -3.04 -20.42
N VAL A 453 3.83 -3.14 -19.62
CA VAL A 453 2.58 -2.38 -19.84
C VAL A 453 2.83 -0.88 -19.68
N GLU A 454 3.49 -0.46 -18.60
CA GLU A 454 3.80 0.95 -18.33
C GLU A 454 4.60 1.58 -19.49
N TRP A 455 5.59 0.86 -20.03
CA TRP A 455 6.40 1.32 -21.15
C TRP A 455 5.61 1.40 -22.47
N ALA A 456 4.78 0.41 -22.77
CA ALA A 456 3.97 0.44 -23.99
C ALA A 456 2.98 1.60 -23.98
N VAL A 457 2.35 1.87 -22.84
CA VAL A 457 1.44 3.02 -22.67
C VAL A 457 2.19 4.34 -22.76
N GLN A 458 3.34 4.48 -22.09
CA GLN A 458 4.18 5.68 -22.20
C GLN A 458 4.66 5.92 -23.63
N LEU A 459 4.97 4.86 -24.39
CA LEU A 459 5.33 4.99 -25.80
C LEU A 459 4.18 5.55 -26.62
N LEU A 460 2.95 5.08 -26.41
CA LEU A 460 1.75 5.64 -27.06
C LEU A 460 1.59 7.13 -26.72
N GLN A 461 1.82 7.52 -25.46
CA GLN A 461 1.77 8.92 -25.04
C GLN A 461 2.84 9.78 -25.74
N LEU A 462 4.10 9.34 -25.76
CA LEU A 462 5.17 10.07 -26.43
C LEU A 462 4.91 10.27 -27.93
N ARG A 463 4.28 9.28 -28.58
CA ARG A 463 3.96 9.35 -30.01
C ARG A 463 2.74 10.23 -30.31
N HIS A 464 1.72 10.21 -29.46
CA HIS A 464 0.38 10.66 -29.85
C HIS A 464 -0.26 11.71 -28.93
N ALA A 465 0.26 11.95 -27.73
CA ALA A 465 -0.40 12.85 -26.78
C ALA A 465 -0.42 14.33 -27.20
N HIS A 466 0.42 14.72 -28.18
CA HIS A 466 0.39 16.06 -28.75
C HIS A 466 -0.82 16.31 -29.67
N THR A 467 -1.40 15.26 -30.26
CA THR A 467 -2.61 15.29 -31.11
C THR A 467 -3.85 14.77 -30.39
N HIS A 468 -3.68 14.03 -29.29
CA HIS A 468 -4.76 13.50 -28.46
C HIS A 468 -4.57 13.93 -27.00
N PRO A 469 -5.13 15.09 -26.60
CA PRO A 469 -4.96 15.64 -25.25
C PRO A 469 -5.41 14.71 -24.12
N GLU A 470 -6.34 13.77 -24.37
CA GLU A 470 -6.81 12.78 -23.39
C GLU A 470 -5.69 11.81 -22.96
N LEU A 471 -4.63 11.68 -23.76
CA LEU A 471 -3.41 10.94 -23.38
C LEU A 471 -2.49 11.73 -22.45
N GLN A 472 -2.74 13.02 -22.19
CA GLN A 472 -1.93 13.87 -21.31
C GLN A 472 -2.28 13.67 -19.82
N THR A 473 -2.36 12.40 -19.42
CA THR A 473 -2.54 11.96 -18.04
C THR A 473 -1.29 11.25 -17.54
N THR A 474 -1.04 11.28 -16.24
CA THR A 474 0.06 10.54 -15.64
C THR A 474 -0.33 9.09 -15.31
N SER A 475 -1.61 8.73 -15.31
CA SER A 475 -2.08 7.37 -15.00
C SER A 475 -1.94 6.42 -16.19
N THR A 476 -1.40 5.23 -15.93
CA THR A 476 -1.22 4.14 -16.90
C THR A 476 -2.55 3.70 -17.48
N LEU A 477 -3.54 3.41 -16.62
CA LEU A 477 -4.81 2.87 -17.08
C LEU A 477 -5.69 3.91 -17.75
N GLN A 478 -5.63 5.18 -17.32
CA GLN A 478 -6.33 6.26 -18.00
C GLN A 478 -5.73 6.51 -19.39
N ALA A 479 -4.40 6.56 -19.51
CA ALA A 479 -3.74 6.71 -20.81
C ALA A 479 -4.02 5.52 -21.74
N LEU A 480 -4.04 4.29 -21.21
CA LEU A 480 -4.41 3.10 -21.97
C LEU A 480 -5.86 3.15 -22.49
N GLN A 481 -6.79 3.61 -21.65
CA GLN A 481 -8.19 3.81 -22.03
C GLN A 481 -8.35 4.91 -23.10
N ALA A 482 -7.65 6.04 -22.93
CA ALA A 482 -7.64 7.14 -23.89
C ALA A 482 -7.04 6.72 -25.25
N ALA A 483 -5.98 5.91 -25.24
CA ALA A 483 -5.38 5.38 -26.47
C ALA A 483 -6.36 4.50 -27.27
N ASN A 484 -7.17 3.71 -26.56
CA ASN A 484 -8.22 2.91 -27.18
C ASN A 484 -9.34 3.76 -27.76
N GLN A 485 -9.80 4.77 -27.03
CA GLN A 485 -10.81 5.73 -27.52
C GLN A 485 -10.32 6.48 -28.76
N ALA A 486 -9.03 6.80 -28.81
CA ALA A 486 -8.36 7.38 -29.98
C ALA A 486 -8.02 6.37 -31.09
N GLN A 487 -8.43 5.10 -30.96
CA GLN A 487 -8.18 4.00 -31.92
C GLN A 487 -6.69 3.71 -32.20
N LEU A 488 -5.79 4.13 -31.30
CA LEU A 488 -4.34 3.86 -31.39
C LEU A 488 -4.00 2.42 -30.97
N ILE A 489 -4.91 1.77 -30.28
CA ILE A 489 -4.87 0.37 -29.87
C ILE A 489 -6.30 -0.18 -29.93
N ASN A 490 -6.49 -1.43 -30.33
CA ASN A 490 -7.82 -2.04 -30.34
C ASN A 490 -8.26 -2.47 -28.93
N GLN A 491 -9.57 -2.61 -28.74
CA GLN A 491 -10.19 -3.02 -27.47
C GLN A 491 -9.61 -4.31 -26.87
N THR A 492 -9.31 -5.33 -27.68
CA THR A 492 -8.79 -6.62 -27.21
C THR A 492 -7.39 -6.47 -26.62
N ASP A 493 -6.52 -5.74 -27.31
CA ASP A 493 -5.16 -5.45 -26.87
C ASP A 493 -5.21 -4.56 -25.60
N THR A 494 -6.12 -3.59 -25.53
CA THR A 494 -6.37 -2.76 -24.34
C THR A 494 -6.76 -3.60 -23.12
N GLN A 495 -7.73 -4.51 -23.26
CA GLN A 495 -8.16 -5.36 -22.15
C GLN A 495 -7.04 -6.31 -21.71
N THR A 496 -6.26 -6.82 -22.65
CA THR A 496 -5.10 -7.68 -22.38
C THR A 496 -4.06 -6.97 -21.51
N LEU A 497 -3.66 -5.75 -21.89
CA LEU A 497 -2.71 -4.94 -21.13
C LEU A 497 -3.26 -4.55 -19.75
N ARG A 498 -4.53 -4.14 -19.69
CA ARG A 498 -5.22 -3.81 -18.44
C ARG A 498 -5.24 -4.99 -17.47
N GLN A 499 -5.61 -6.18 -17.94
CA GLN A 499 -5.67 -7.39 -17.12
C GLN A 499 -4.30 -7.76 -16.56
N ALA A 500 -3.25 -7.74 -17.38
CA ALA A 500 -1.90 -8.05 -16.91
C ALA A 500 -1.39 -7.02 -15.88
N TRP A 501 -1.61 -5.72 -16.13
CA TRP A 501 -1.20 -4.66 -15.19
C TRP A 501 -1.93 -4.75 -13.85
N LEU A 502 -3.24 -5.02 -13.88
CA LEU A 502 -4.04 -5.22 -12.66
C LEU A 502 -3.61 -6.49 -11.93
N ALA A 503 -3.44 -7.62 -12.63
CA ALA A 503 -3.01 -8.88 -12.03
C ALA A 503 -1.65 -8.75 -11.34
N ALA A 504 -0.66 -8.14 -12.01
CA ALA A 504 0.66 -7.92 -11.44
C ALA A 504 0.63 -6.96 -10.24
N SER A 505 -0.14 -5.87 -10.31
CA SER A 505 -0.29 -4.93 -9.18
C SER A 505 -0.96 -5.61 -7.98
N ARG A 506 -2.02 -6.39 -8.23
CA ARG A 506 -2.78 -7.14 -7.22
C ARG A 506 -1.91 -8.19 -6.54
N LEU A 507 -1.10 -8.94 -7.30
CA LEU A 507 -0.15 -9.92 -6.77
C LEU A 507 0.96 -9.29 -5.93
N ARG A 508 1.52 -8.16 -6.35
CA ARG A 508 2.53 -7.44 -5.55
C ARG A 508 1.96 -6.97 -4.22
N SER A 509 0.75 -6.40 -4.20
CA SER A 509 0.08 -6.02 -2.96
C SER A 509 -0.22 -7.24 -2.08
N ALA A 510 -0.74 -8.33 -2.65
CA ALA A 510 -1.01 -9.56 -1.92
C ALA A 510 0.28 -10.19 -1.35
N ASN A 511 1.41 -10.13 -2.05
CA ASN A 511 2.71 -10.59 -1.54
C ASN A 511 3.13 -9.83 -0.27
N VAL A 512 2.95 -8.50 -0.23
CA VAL A 512 3.22 -7.70 0.99
C VAL A 512 2.31 -8.17 2.11
N LEU A 513 1.00 -8.19 1.85
CA LEU A 513 0.00 -8.50 2.87
C LEU A 513 0.15 -9.92 3.43
N ALA A 514 0.44 -10.90 2.58
CA ALA A 514 0.67 -12.28 2.97
C ALA A 514 1.94 -12.43 3.82
N THR A 515 3.06 -11.88 3.35
CA THR A 515 4.38 -12.25 3.90
C THR A 515 4.95 -11.25 4.91
N GLY A 516 4.40 -10.03 4.97
CA GLY A 516 4.96 -8.93 5.75
C GLY A 516 6.20 -8.28 5.11
N ARG A 517 6.66 -8.76 3.95
CA ARG A 517 7.85 -8.22 3.27
C ARG A 517 7.51 -6.92 2.54
N THR A 518 8.23 -5.86 2.85
CA THR A 518 8.10 -4.53 2.22
C THR A 518 9.27 -4.16 1.32
N SER A 519 10.30 -5.02 1.22
CA SER A 519 11.48 -4.78 0.40
C SER A 519 12.11 -6.09 -0.10
N GLY A 520 13.02 -5.97 -1.06
CA GLY A 520 13.81 -7.08 -1.60
C GLY A 520 13.14 -7.80 -2.77
N TYR A 521 13.95 -8.54 -3.53
CA TYR A 521 13.53 -9.11 -4.82
C TYR A 521 12.40 -10.14 -4.74
N ARG A 522 12.23 -10.82 -3.59
CA ARG A 522 11.18 -11.84 -3.41
C ARG A 522 9.77 -11.26 -3.48
N LEU A 523 9.60 -9.98 -3.13
CA LEU A 523 8.33 -9.27 -3.27
C LEU A 523 7.88 -9.20 -4.74
N GLU A 524 8.85 -9.10 -5.64
CA GLU A 524 8.64 -8.95 -7.08
C GLU A 524 8.43 -10.28 -7.80
N LEU A 525 8.34 -11.40 -7.07
CA LEU A 525 8.18 -12.74 -7.62
C LEU A 525 6.83 -13.34 -7.24
N LEU A 526 6.31 -14.21 -8.10
CA LEU A 526 5.22 -15.10 -7.73
C LEU A 526 5.61 -15.95 -6.50
N PRO A 527 4.68 -16.18 -5.55
CA PRO A 527 4.91 -16.98 -4.35
C PRO A 527 5.59 -18.31 -4.65
N ASN A 528 6.67 -18.63 -3.94
CA ASN A 528 7.50 -19.82 -4.19
C ASN A 528 7.35 -20.92 -3.13
N THR A 529 6.62 -20.65 -2.05
CA THR A 529 6.26 -21.66 -1.05
C THR A 529 4.77 -21.94 -1.10
N ALA A 530 4.35 -23.16 -0.73
CA ALA A 530 2.94 -23.53 -0.71
C ALA A 530 2.11 -22.64 0.24
N ILE A 531 2.71 -22.19 1.35
CA ILE A 531 2.01 -21.29 2.28
C ILE A 531 1.88 -19.88 1.73
N ASP A 532 2.94 -19.30 1.17
CA ASP A 532 2.86 -17.95 0.58
C ASP A 532 1.83 -17.95 -0.57
N LEU A 533 1.81 -19.01 -1.40
CA LEU A 533 0.85 -19.15 -2.48
C LEU A 533 -0.59 -19.26 -1.96
N ARG A 534 -0.83 -20.07 -0.94
CA ARG A 534 -2.15 -20.19 -0.31
C ARG A 534 -2.63 -18.86 0.28
N MET A 535 -1.76 -18.15 1.00
CA MET A 535 -2.08 -16.85 1.59
C MET A 535 -2.45 -15.83 0.51
N VAL A 536 -1.63 -15.74 -0.53
CA VAL A 536 -1.92 -14.88 -1.69
C VAL A 536 -3.23 -15.31 -2.35
N ALA A 537 -3.45 -16.61 -2.61
CA ALA A 537 -4.68 -17.10 -3.21
C ALA A 537 -5.93 -16.70 -2.40
N ARG A 538 -5.89 -16.81 -1.07
CA ARG A 538 -6.99 -16.36 -0.19
C ARG A 538 -7.22 -14.85 -0.31
N LEU A 539 -6.17 -14.04 -0.25
CA LEU A 539 -6.23 -12.57 -0.38
C LEU A 539 -6.74 -12.12 -1.77
N LEU A 540 -6.54 -12.96 -2.79
CA LEU A 540 -7.04 -12.75 -4.14
C LEU A 540 -8.43 -13.35 -4.38
N TYR A 541 -9.04 -13.96 -3.36
CA TYR A 541 -10.34 -14.64 -3.40
C TYR A 541 -10.44 -15.86 -4.32
N TYR A 542 -9.33 -16.53 -4.59
CA TYR A 542 -9.40 -17.86 -5.21
C TYR A 542 -10.03 -18.84 -4.21
N PRO A 543 -10.85 -19.82 -4.62
CA PRO A 543 -11.42 -20.84 -3.74
C PRO A 543 -10.37 -21.79 -3.15
N ALA A 544 -10.66 -22.40 -1.99
CA ALA A 544 -9.75 -23.35 -1.36
C ALA A 544 -9.47 -24.53 -2.30
N GLY A 545 -8.20 -24.94 -2.41
CA GLY A 545 -7.78 -25.98 -3.36
C GLY A 545 -7.45 -25.48 -4.77
N GLN A 546 -7.67 -24.20 -5.09
CA GLN A 546 -7.31 -23.58 -6.37
C GLN A 546 -6.08 -22.65 -6.27
N ASP A 547 -5.21 -22.90 -5.29
CA ASP A 547 -4.04 -22.04 -5.02
C ASP A 547 -3.11 -21.91 -6.26
N ALA A 548 -2.94 -23.01 -7.01
CA ALA A 548 -2.11 -23.05 -8.22
C ALA A 548 -2.67 -22.20 -9.38
N GLN A 549 -4.00 -21.96 -9.40
CA GLN A 549 -4.64 -21.18 -10.48
C GLN A 549 -4.12 -19.74 -10.52
N VAL A 550 -3.69 -19.20 -9.38
CA VAL A 550 -3.09 -17.87 -9.27
C VAL A 550 -1.88 -17.71 -10.21
N GLU A 551 -0.97 -18.69 -10.20
CA GLU A 551 0.22 -18.66 -11.03
C GLU A 551 -0.14 -18.84 -12.51
N GLU A 552 -1.04 -19.77 -12.83
CA GLU A 552 -1.48 -20.02 -14.20
C GLU A 552 -2.15 -18.79 -14.84
N ASP A 553 -3.04 -18.13 -14.11
CA ASP A 553 -3.80 -16.98 -14.60
C ASP A 553 -2.88 -15.79 -14.83
N TYR A 554 -1.95 -15.53 -13.92
CA TYR A 554 -0.95 -14.48 -14.12
C TYR A 554 -0.03 -14.80 -15.30
N LEU A 555 0.53 -16.02 -15.37
CA LEU A 555 1.44 -16.38 -16.45
C LEU A 555 0.73 -16.33 -17.82
N ARG A 556 -0.56 -16.66 -17.88
CA ARG A 556 -1.38 -16.52 -19.10
C ARG A 556 -1.56 -15.04 -19.47
N ALA A 557 -1.97 -14.20 -18.51
CA ALA A 557 -2.15 -12.77 -18.73
C ALA A 557 -0.84 -12.08 -19.17
N ALA A 558 0.27 -12.38 -18.50
CA ALA A 558 1.59 -11.85 -18.83
C ALA A 558 2.05 -12.28 -20.23
N ARG A 559 1.85 -13.54 -20.63
CA ARG A 559 2.17 -13.99 -21.99
C ARG A 559 1.40 -13.21 -23.06
N HIS A 560 0.08 -13.04 -22.88
CA HIS A 560 -0.73 -12.29 -23.84
C HIS A 560 -0.33 -10.81 -23.88
N ALA A 561 -0.10 -10.21 -22.71
CA ALA A 561 0.39 -8.83 -22.63
C ALA A 561 1.73 -8.66 -23.32
N ARG A 562 2.66 -9.62 -23.19
CA ARG A 562 3.94 -9.56 -23.89
C ARG A 562 3.76 -9.50 -25.40
N THR A 563 2.88 -10.31 -25.98
CA THR A 563 2.59 -10.26 -27.42
C THR A 563 2.08 -8.89 -27.87
N VAL A 564 1.19 -8.27 -27.08
CA VAL A 564 0.69 -6.91 -27.37
C VAL A 564 1.80 -5.88 -27.23
N VAL A 565 2.61 -5.97 -26.18
CA VAL A 565 3.73 -5.07 -25.94
C VAL A 565 4.77 -5.19 -27.05
N GLU A 566 5.04 -6.39 -27.55
CA GLU A 566 5.95 -6.57 -28.68
C GLU A 566 5.42 -5.95 -29.97
N LYS A 567 4.11 -6.05 -30.21
CA LYS A 567 3.45 -5.36 -31.32
C LYS A 567 3.57 -3.83 -31.19
N LEU A 568 3.39 -3.27 -30.00
CA LEU A 568 3.45 -1.81 -29.80
C LEU A 568 4.88 -1.27 -29.78
N LEU A 569 5.79 -1.98 -29.10
CA LEU A 569 7.17 -1.57 -28.94
C LEU A 569 7.98 -1.88 -30.18
N PHE A 570 7.83 -3.02 -30.85
CA PHE A 570 8.78 -3.51 -31.86
C PHE A 570 8.21 -3.68 -33.27
N ALA A 571 6.90 -3.63 -33.49
CA ALA A 571 6.39 -3.54 -34.86
C ALA A 571 6.83 -2.20 -35.46
N ALA A 572 7.30 -2.27 -36.71
CA ALA A 572 7.95 -1.18 -37.45
C ALA A 572 7.00 -0.02 -37.74
#